data_AF-A0A0T0PV48-F1
#
_entry.id   AF-A0A0T0PV48-F1
#
_cell.length_a   1.000
_cell.length_b   1.000
_cell.length_c   1.000
_cell.angle_alpha   90.00
_cell.angle_beta   90.00
_cell.angle_gamma   90.00
#
_symmetry.space_group_name_H-M   'P 1'
#
loop_
_entity.id
_entity.type
_entity.pdbx_description
1 polymer ?
#
loop_
_entity_poly.entity_id
_entity_poly.type
_entity_poly.pdbx_seq_one_letter_code
_entity_poly.pdbx_strand_id
1 'polypeptide(L)'
;MLFQCVDELPLRAMTRGLAEMQTNLLAAALPEFGGRVDQFMVFTLLARRTFDDGRPIPVLAVADSLRLPFETTRRHVAALAARGLCRRERGGVMLTGTLADAPMATLVPLAHDCLVRFIADLATAGGLPCFTPSARDYSWKAGWPLAADLMLAAADSNRRTHQDRVNLALFSTILCANNRAISADPHLSRRHATIAPPPPDLLIRPLRARVLSERLAMPKATVRRRVEQLLAGPVRQRDGGLVVDDAWYSSPDVIATSRSTWGNMRRLLTPLATHGFPFHDPERAYRVGRPAFVPLD
;
A
#
# COMPACT_ATOMS: atom_id res chain seq x y z
N MET A 1 -10.38 -14.97 -23.80
CA MET A 1 -9.09 -15.45 -23.26
C MET A 1 -9.38 -15.96 -21.85
N LEU A 2 -9.33 -17.28 -21.62
CA LEU A 2 -9.63 -17.88 -20.32
C LEU A 2 -8.51 -17.52 -19.34
N PHE A 3 -8.86 -16.92 -18.20
CA PHE A 3 -7.93 -16.67 -17.10
C PHE A 3 -7.37 -18.00 -16.60
N GLN A 4 -6.07 -18.25 -16.79
CA GLN A 4 -5.40 -19.38 -16.15
C GLN A 4 -5.24 -19.04 -14.65
N CYS A 5 -5.77 -19.93 -13.80
CA CYS A 5 -5.53 -19.89 -12.36
C CYS A 5 -4.04 -20.11 -12.09
N VAL A 6 -3.49 -19.41 -11.10
CA VAL A 6 -2.07 -19.48 -10.77
C VAL A 6 -1.83 -20.54 -9.70
N ASP A 7 -1.04 -21.57 -10.03
CA ASP A 7 -0.59 -22.59 -9.07
C ASP A 7 0.62 -22.10 -8.24
N GLU A 8 1.42 -21.18 -8.78
CA GLU A 8 2.62 -20.62 -8.13
C GLU A 8 2.37 -19.19 -7.64
N LEU A 9 2.86 -18.86 -6.44
CA LEU A 9 2.72 -17.51 -5.87
C LEU A 9 3.48 -16.48 -6.73
N PRO A 10 2.82 -15.49 -7.37
CA PRO A 10 3.50 -14.44 -8.15
C PRO A 10 4.12 -13.39 -7.21
N LEU A 11 5.06 -13.84 -6.37
CA LEU A 11 5.56 -13.11 -5.21
C LEU A 11 6.09 -11.73 -5.60
N ARG A 12 6.99 -11.65 -6.59
CA ARG A 12 7.58 -10.37 -6.99
C ARG A 12 6.56 -9.44 -7.61
N ALA A 13 5.65 -9.94 -8.46
CA ALA A 13 4.59 -9.11 -9.03
C ALA A 13 3.68 -8.54 -7.95
N MET A 14 3.24 -9.37 -7.00
CA MET A 14 2.42 -8.93 -5.86
C MET A 14 3.17 -7.89 -5.00
N THR A 15 4.40 -8.17 -4.60
CA THR A 15 5.18 -7.26 -3.73
C THR A 15 5.46 -5.93 -4.42
N ARG A 16 5.84 -5.94 -5.70
CA ARG A 16 6.01 -4.70 -6.48
C ARG A 16 4.72 -3.90 -6.60
N GLY A 17 3.61 -4.58 -6.92
CA GLY A 17 2.31 -3.93 -7.07
C GLY A 17 1.82 -3.27 -5.78
N LEU A 18 1.99 -3.96 -4.63
CA LEU A 18 1.69 -3.39 -3.32
C LEU A 18 2.61 -2.22 -2.98
N ALA A 19 3.91 -2.33 -3.28
CA ALA A 19 4.87 -1.26 -3.06
C ALA A 19 4.55 -0.01 -3.91
N GLU A 20 4.14 -0.20 -5.16
CA GLU A 20 3.67 0.87 -6.05
C GLU A 20 2.41 1.54 -5.47
N MET A 21 1.39 0.75 -5.11
CA MET A 21 0.14 1.25 -4.49
C MET A 21 0.43 2.04 -3.20
N GLN A 22 1.22 1.47 -2.29
CA GLN A 22 1.63 2.12 -1.04
C GLN A 22 2.38 3.43 -1.30
N THR A 23 3.32 3.43 -2.24
CA THR A 23 4.14 4.61 -2.55
C THR A 23 3.28 5.74 -3.11
N ASN A 24 2.35 5.45 -4.02
CA ASN A 24 1.43 6.45 -4.57
C ASN A 24 0.55 7.06 -3.47
N LEU A 25 -0.04 6.21 -2.61
CA LEU A 25 -0.92 6.68 -1.54
C LEU A 25 -0.16 7.48 -0.48
N LEU A 26 1.03 7.04 -0.10
CA LEU A 26 1.86 7.75 0.88
C LEU A 26 2.39 9.06 0.31
N ALA A 27 2.81 9.11 -0.95
CA ALA A 27 3.29 10.35 -1.57
C ALA A 27 2.17 11.41 -1.66
N ALA A 28 0.93 11.00 -1.89
CA ALA A 28 -0.22 11.91 -1.89
C ALA A 28 -0.67 12.30 -0.47
N ALA A 29 -0.66 11.36 0.47
CA ALA A 29 -1.20 11.59 1.81
C ALA A 29 -0.21 12.28 2.75
N LEU A 30 1.05 11.86 2.79
CA LEU A 30 1.98 12.29 3.83
C LEU A 30 2.26 13.80 3.90
N PRO A 31 2.25 14.59 2.79
CA PRO A 31 2.30 16.04 2.89
C PRO A 31 1.20 16.61 3.81
N GLU A 32 -0.02 16.10 3.69
CA GLU A 32 -1.16 16.47 4.55
C GLU A 32 -0.97 16.04 6.00
N PHE A 33 -0.14 15.04 6.30
CA PHE A 33 0.11 14.55 7.66
C PHE A 33 1.50 14.97 8.20
N GLY A 34 2.17 15.92 7.53
CA GLY A 34 3.49 16.41 7.92
C GLY A 34 4.56 15.31 7.94
N GLY A 35 4.49 14.37 7.00
CA GLY A 35 5.41 13.24 6.89
C GLY A 35 5.19 12.12 7.92
N ARG A 36 4.13 12.16 8.74
CA ARG A 36 3.91 11.21 9.84
C ARG A 36 3.07 10.01 9.40
N VAL A 37 3.75 8.90 9.11
CA VAL A 37 3.12 7.62 8.71
C VAL A 37 2.09 7.14 9.73
N ASP A 38 2.44 7.08 11.02
CA ASP A 38 1.52 6.56 12.05
C ASP A 38 0.26 7.42 12.20
N GLN A 39 0.37 8.75 12.03
CA GLN A 39 -0.80 9.62 12.05
C GLN A 39 -1.72 9.36 10.84
N PHE A 40 -1.14 9.12 9.66
CA PHE A 40 -1.91 8.73 8.48
C PHE A 40 -2.60 7.37 8.69
N MET A 41 -1.92 6.37 9.26
CA MET A 41 -2.53 5.06 9.54
C MET A 41 -3.69 5.15 10.55
N VAL A 42 -3.55 5.99 11.58
CA VAL A 42 -4.66 6.30 12.52
C VAL A 42 -5.83 6.92 11.74
N PHE A 43 -5.57 7.92 10.90
CA PHE A 43 -6.59 8.54 10.07
C PHE A 43 -7.28 7.53 9.14
N THR A 44 -6.53 6.68 8.44
CA THR A 44 -7.07 5.65 7.55
C THR A 44 -7.98 4.67 8.29
N LEU A 45 -7.58 4.22 9.49
CA LEU A 45 -8.42 3.32 10.30
C LEU A 45 -9.70 4.03 10.79
N LEU A 46 -9.59 5.28 11.24
CA LEU A 46 -10.76 6.09 11.63
C LEU A 46 -11.72 6.29 10.45
N ALA A 47 -11.18 6.60 9.26
CA ALA A 47 -11.96 6.72 8.03
C ALA A 47 -12.69 5.43 7.72
N ARG A 48 -11.94 4.32 7.74
CA ARG A 48 -12.45 3.00 7.40
C ARG A 48 -13.59 2.58 8.32
N ARG A 49 -13.53 2.90 9.61
CA ARG A 49 -14.60 2.62 10.57
C ARG A 49 -15.79 3.58 10.44
N THR A 50 -15.51 4.88 10.39
CA THR A 50 -16.56 5.91 10.35
C THR A 50 -17.49 5.72 9.14
N PHE A 51 -16.95 5.38 7.96
CA PHE A 51 -17.74 5.22 6.74
C PHE A 51 -18.30 3.81 6.53
N ASP A 52 -17.99 2.85 7.39
CA ASP A 52 -18.48 1.47 7.28
C ASP A 52 -19.77 1.28 8.08
N ASP A 53 -19.72 1.53 9.38
CA ASP A 53 -20.84 1.30 10.31
C ASP A 53 -21.34 2.59 10.99
N GLY A 54 -20.67 3.72 10.76
CA GLY A 54 -21.04 5.00 11.36
C GLY A 54 -20.77 5.09 12.86
N ARG A 55 -19.96 4.19 13.44
CA ARG A 55 -19.78 4.10 14.89
C ARG A 55 -18.46 4.73 15.36
N PRO A 56 -18.47 5.44 16.51
CA PRO A 56 -17.24 5.83 17.18
C PRO A 56 -16.37 4.62 17.53
N ILE A 57 -15.06 4.74 17.34
CA ILE A 57 -14.10 3.72 17.78
C ILE A 57 -13.31 4.22 19.01
N PRO A 58 -13.23 3.45 20.10
CA PRO A 58 -12.42 3.82 21.25
C PRO A 58 -10.95 4.02 20.87
N VAL A 59 -10.27 5.01 21.47
CA VAL A 59 -8.83 5.25 21.24
C VAL A 59 -8.00 4.01 21.56
N LEU A 60 -8.40 3.24 22.58
CA LEU A 60 -7.76 1.97 22.91
C LEU A 60 -7.90 0.95 21.78
N ALA A 61 -9.10 0.79 21.20
CA ALA A 61 -9.32 -0.10 20.07
C ALA A 61 -8.52 0.32 18.81
N VAL A 62 -8.34 1.62 18.58
CA VAL A 62 -7.43 2.13 17.53
C VAL A 62 -5.99 1.75 17.85
N ALA A 63 -5.56 1.93 19.10
CA ALA A 63 -4.22 1.59 19.56
C ALA A 63 -3.94 0.10 19.39
N ASP A 64 -4.87 -0.77 19.79
CA ASP A 64 -4.77 -2.22 19.67
C ASP A 64 -4.76 -2.67 18.21
N SER A 65 -5.65 -2.13 17.38
CA SER A 65 -5.74 -2.46 15.95
C SER A 65 -4.44 -2.12 15.22
N LEU A 66 -3.83 -0.98 15.53
CA LEU A 66 -2.56 -0.56 14.95
C LEU A 66 -1.35 -1.06 15.78
N ARG A 67 -1.57 -1.72 16.91
CA ARG A 67 -0.58 -2.01 17.96
C ARG A 67 0.43 -0.86 18.13
N LEU A 68 -0.11 0.33 18.36
CA LEU A 68 0.64 1.52 18.74
C LEU A 68 0.49 1.72 20.25
N PRO A 69 1.47 2.30 20.96
CA PRO A 69 1.28 2.65 22.36
C PRO A 69 0.05 3.54 22.53
N PHE A 70 -0.77 3.29 23.55
CA PHE A 70 -2.00 4.04 23.79
C PHE A 70 -1.75 5.55 23.82
N GLU A 71 -0.70 6.00 24.51
CA GLU A 71 -0.35 7.42 24.60
C GLU A 71 0.02 8.02 23.23
N THR A 72 0.73 7.27 22.40
CA THR A 72 1.06 7.67 21.02
C THR A 72 -0.20 7.82 20.17
N THR A 73 -1.11 6.84 20.24
CA THR A 73 -2.40 6.89 19.55
C THR A 73 -3.24 8.08 20.03
N ARG A 74 -3.31 8.30 21.35
CA ARG A 74 -4.01 9.44 21.96
C ARG A 74 -3.49 10.77 21.43
N ARG A 75 -2.16 10.93 21.33
CA ARG A 75 -1.52 12.14 20.76
C ARG A 75 -1.84 12.31 19.28
N HIS A 76 -1.83 11.25 18.47
CA HIS A 76 -2.21 11.34 17.06
C HIS A 76 -3.68 11.73 16.88
N VAL A 77 -4.59 11.13 17.64
CA VAL A 77 -6.02 11.50 17.66
C VAL A 77 -6.19 12.97 18.07
N ALA A 78 -5.52 13.42 19.12
CA ALA A 78 -5.59 14.83 19.55
C ALA A 78 -5.12 15.79 18.45
N ALA A 79 -4.02 15.46 17.76
CA ALA A 79 -3.51 16.27 16.65
C ALA A 79 -4.44 16.24 15.41
N LEU A 80 -5.15 15.14 15.15
CA LEU A 80 -6.18 15.08 14.11
C LEU A 80 -7.41 15.91 14.49
N ALA A 81 -7.82 15.86 15.77
CA ALA A 81 -8.95 16.64 16.28
C ALA A 81 -8.68 18.15 16.26
N ALA A 82 -7.46 18.57 16.63
CA ALA A 82 -7.03 19.96 16.55
C ALA A 82 -7.07 20.53 15.11
N ARG A 83 -7.00 19.65 14.10
CA ARG A 83 -7.12 19.99 12.68
C ARG A 83 -8.55 19.89 12.16
N GLY A 84 -9.52 19.57 13.01
CA GLY A 84 -10.90 19.37 12.61
C GLY A 84 -11.14 18.16 11.71
N LEU A 85 -10.24 17.15 11.72
CA LEU A 85 -10.37 15.92 10.92
C LEU A 85 -11.09 14.80 11.66
N CYS A 86 -11.14 14.86 12.98
CA CYS A 86 -11.92 13.93 13.79
C CYS A 86 -12.51 14.64 15.01
N ARG A 87 -13.59 14.11 15.55
CA ARG A 87 -14.18 14.56 16.81
C ARG A 87 -14.29 13.42 17.80
N ARG A 88 -14.24 13.76 19.08
CA ARG A 88 -14.52 12.82 20.16
C ARG A 88 -16.02 12.81 20.43
N GLU A 89 -16.58 11.62 20.51
CA GLU A 89 -17.99 11.36 20.78
C GLU A 89 -18.10 10.42 21.97
N ARG A 90 -19.33 10.27 22.51
CA ARG A 90 -19.60 9.21 23.46
C ARG A 90 -19.31 7.85 22.81
N GLY A 91 -18.37 7.10 23.38
CA GLY A 91 -17.94 5.79 22.86
C GLY A 91 -16.68 5.80 22.00
N GLY A 92 -16.09 6.96 21.67
CA GLY A 92 -14.79 6.98 20.99
C GLY A 92 -14.52 8.19 20.11
N VAL A 93 -13.89 7.93 18.97
CA VAL A 93 -13.47 8.94 17.99
C VAL A 93 -14.13 8.61 16.65
N MET A 94 -14.58 9.64 15.95
CA MET A 94 -15.12 9.55 14.58
C MET A 94 -14.46 10.59 13.69
N LEU A 95 -14.34 10.31 12.39
CA LEU A 95 -14.02 11.36 11.44
C LEU A 95 -15.12 12.41 11.37
N THR A 96 -14.71 13.64 11.10
CA THR A 96 -15.58 14.74 10.70
C THR A 96 -15.62 14.83 9.18
N GLY A 97 -16.72 15.39 8.66
CA GLY A 97 -16.91 15.55 7.22
C GLY A 97 -17.37 14.28 6.49
N THR A 98 -17.32 14.36 5.18
CA THR A 98 -17.82 13.38 4.22
C THR A 98 -16.70 12.97 3.25
N LEU A 99 -16.98 12.02 2.36
CA LEU A 99 -16.05 11.66 1.29
C LEU A 99 -15.82 12.82 0.29
N ALA A 100 -16.64 13.87 0.32
CA ALA A 100 -16.49 15.06 -0.53
C ALA A 100 -15.56 16.13 0.06
N ASP A 101 -15.15 15.98 1.33
CA ASP A 101 -14.31 16.96 2.02
C ASP A 101 -12.82 16.58 1.95
N ALA A 102 -11.93 17.57 1.99
CA ALA A 102 -10.49 17.33 2.06
C ALA A 102 -10.09 16.70 3.42
N PRO A 103 -9.12 15.76 3.45
CA PRO A 103 -8.36 15.23 2.33
C PRO A 103 -9.04 14.05 1.61
N MET A 104 -10.23 13.61 2.05
CA MET A 104 -10.91 12.42 1.52
C MET A 104 -11.29 12.56 0.05
N ALA A 105 -11.74 13.74 -0.38
CA ALA A 105 -12.11 14.02 -1.77
C ALA A 105 -11.02 13.65 -2.80
N THR A 106 -9.74 13.79 -2.41
CA THR A 106 -8.58 13.44 -3.24
C THR A 106 -8.11 12.02 -2.98
N LEU A 107 -7.98 11.64 -1.70
CA LEU A 107 -7.38 10.35 -1.32
C LEU A 107 -8.26 9.15 -1.67
N VAL A 108 -9.59 9.29 -1.63
CA VAL A 108 -10.52 8.18 -1.85
C VAL A 108 -10.57 7.74 -3.32
N PRO A 109 -10.75 8.62 -4.32
CA PRO A 109 -10.61 8.25 -5.72
C PRO A 109 -9.21 7.72 -6.05
N LEU A 110 -8.15 8.31 -5.48
CA LEU A 110 -6.78 7.83 -5.69
C LEU A 110 -6.58 6.41 -5.11
N ALA A 111 -7.03 6.16 -3.88
CA ALA A 111 -6.95 4.83 -3.26
C ALA A 111 -7.66 3.77 -4.07
N HIS A 112 -8.85 4.11 -4.57
CA HIS A 112 -9.60 3.27 -5.48
C HIS A 112 -8.80 3.00 -6.77
N ASP A 113 -8.33 4.03 -7.47
CA ASP A 113 -7.65 3.84 -8.76
C ASP A 113 -6.27 3.17 -8.61
N CYS A 114 -5.58 3.37 -7.49
CA CYS A 114 -4.37 2.60 -7.15
C CYS A 114 -4.68 1.11 -6.92
N LEU A 115 -5.82 0.78 -6.32
CA LEU A 115 -6.29 -0.61 -6.19
C LEU A 115 -6.62 -1.21 -7.56
N VAL A 116 -7.35 -0.49 -8.41
CA VAL A 116 -7.65 -0.95 -9.79
C VAL A 116 -6.36 -1.23 -10.54
N ARG A 117 -5.40 -0.31 -10.46
CA ARG A 117 -4.09 -0.47 -11.08
C ARG A 117 -3.33 -1.68 -10.55
N PHE A 118 -3.33 -1.87 -9.23
CA PHE A 118 -2.74 -3.05 -8.61
C PHE A 118 -3.34 -4.36 -9.16
N ILE A 119 -4.67 -4.43 -9.25
CA ILE A 119 -5.39 -5.59 -9.78
C ILE A 119 -5.07 -5.80 -11.27
N ALA A 120 -5.08 -4.74 -12.08
CA ALA A 120 -4.75 -4.78 -13.50
C ALA A 120 -3.32 -5.28 -13.74
N ASP A 121 -2.34 -4.72 -13.03
CA ASP A 121 -0.92 -5.08 -13.19
C ASP A 121 -0.67 -6.53 -12.74
N LEU A 122 -1.37 -6.98 -11.70
CA LEU A 122 -1.35 -8.37 -11.27
C LEU A 122 -2.02 -9.30 -12.30
N ALA A 123 -3.10 -8.86 -12.96
CA ALA A 123 -3.73 -9.59 -14.06
C ALA A 123 -2.76 -9.79 -15.24
N THR A 124 -2.09 -8.71 -15.64
CA THR A 124 -1.11 -8.72 -16.72
C THR A 124 0.05 -9.67 -16.43
N ALA A 125 0.50 -9.72 -15.17
CA ALA A 125 1.51 -10.65 -14.70
C ALA A 125 1.03 -12.11 -14.63
N GLY A 126 -0.23 -12.39 -14.93
CA GLY A 126 -0.83 -13.73 -14.81
C GLY A 126 -0.99 -14.15 -13.35
N GLY A 127 -1.16 -13.18 -12.45
CA GLY A 127 -1.09 -13.34 -11.01
C GLY A 127 -2.44 -13.23 -10.29
N LEU A 128 -3.56 -13.08 -11.00
CA LEU A 128 -4.87 -12.91 -10.34
C LEU A 128 -5.46 -14.26 -9.88
N PRO A 129 -6.02 -14.32 -8.66
CA PRO A 129 -6.86 -15.45 -8.26
C PRO A 129 -8.10 -15.58 -9.15
N CYS A 130 -8.66 -16.78 -9.25
CA CYS A 130 -9.97 -16.97 -9.84
C CYS A 130 -11.06 -16.42 -8.94
N PHE A 131 -11.98 -15.64 -9.53
CA PHE A 131 -13.15 -15.12 -8.87
C PHE A 131 -14.40 -15.52 -9.64
N THR A 132 -15.49 -15.80 -8.94
CA THR A 132 -16.79 -16.00 -9.57
C THR A 132 -17.31 -14.66 -10.10
N PRO A 133 -17.62 -14.53 -11.40
CA PRO A 133 -18.20 -13.31 -11.94
C PRO A 133 -19.53 -12.98 -11.26
N SER A 134 -19.76 -11.69 -11.03
CA SER A 134 -21.06 -11.17 -10.57
C SER A 134 -21.74 -10.43 -11.71
N ALA A 135 -23.05 -10.56 -11.82
CA ALA A 135 -23.87 -9.83 -12.79
C ALA A 135 -24.18 -8.38 -12.35
N ARG A 136 -23.72 -7.97 -11.16
CA ARG A 136 -23.94 -6.62 -10.63
C ARG A 136 -23.01 -5.62 -11.30
N ASP A 137 -23.50 -4.41 -11.51
CA ASP A 137 -22.65 -3.29 -11.90
C ASP A 137 -21.75 -2.86 -10.73
N TYR A 138 -20.46 -2.70 -11.03
CA TYR A 138 -19.49 -2.29 -10.03
C TYR A 138 -19.67 -0.82 -9.63
N SER A 139 -19.70 -0.56 -8.32
CA SER A 139 -19.60 0.78 -7.75
C SER A 139 -18.21 1.03 -7.19
N TRP A 140 -17.51 2.04 -7.70
CA TRP A 140 -16.17 2.43 -7.23
C TRP A 140 -16.11 2.75 -5.72
N LYS A 141 -17.25 3.13 -5.11
CA LYS A 141 -17.36 3.35 -3.67
C LYS A 141 -17.07 2.09 -2.85
N ALA A 142 -17.27 0.90 -3.44
CA ALA A 142 -16.92 -0.36 -2.82
C ALA A 142 -15.41 -0.62 -2.81
N GLY A 143 -14.61 0.00 -3.69
CA GLY A 143 -13.19 -0.32 -3.80
C GLY A 143 -12.25 0.45 -2.86
N TRP A 144 -12.54 1.70 -2.51
CA TRP A 144 -11.65 2.44 -1.59
C TRP A 144 -11.55 1.82 -0.19
N PRO A 145 -12.61 1.24 0.43
CA PRO A 145 -12.49 0.57 1.72
C PRO A 145 -11.56 -0.65 1.61
N LEU A 146 -11.63 -1.39 0.51
CA LEU A 146 -10.69 -2.49 0.24
C LEU A 146 -9.27 -2.01 0.02
N ALA A 147 -9.08 -0.84 -0.62
CA ALA A 147 -7.76 -0.24 -0.75
C ALA A 147 -7.16 0.12 0.63
N ALA A 148 -7.98 0.69 1.53
CA ALA A 148 -7.60 0.96 2.91
C ALA A 148 -7.31 -0.33 3.71
N ASP A 149 -8.12 -1.37 3.53
CA ASP A 149 -7.94 -2.66 4.20
C ASP A 149 -6.66 -3.37 3.72
N LEU A 150 -6.35 -3.30 2.43
CA LEU A 150 -5.08 -3.81 1.88
C LEU A 150 -3.87 -3.03 2.43
N MET A 151 -3.95 -1.71 2.50
CA MET A 151 -2.91 -0.86 3.11
C MET A 151 -2.64 -1.26 4.57
N LEU A 152 -3.71 -1.41 5.36
CA LEU A 152 -3.64 -1.82 6.77
C LEU A 152 -3.11 -3.25 6.93
N ALA A 153 -3.61 -4.19 6.11
CA ALA A 153 -3.18 -5.59 6.14
C ALA A 153 -1.72 -5.76 5.72
N ALA A 154 -1.27 -5.03 4.70
CA ALA A 154 0.14 -5.06 4.27
C ALA A 154 1.05 -4.47 5.34
N ALA A 155 0.64 -3.41 6.04
CA ALA A 155 1.38 -2.87 7.17
C ALA A 155 1.46 -3.86 8.36
N ASP A 156 0.43 -4.67 8.58
CA ASP A 156 0.42 -5.67 9.66
C ASP A 156 1.22 -6.94 9.31
N SER A 157 1.13 -7.45 8.08
CA SER A 157 1.87 -8.65 7.65
C SER A 157 3.38 -8.45 7.59
N ASN A 158 3.83 -7.21 7.35
CA ASN A 158 5.23 -6.84 7.22
C ASN A 158 5.93 -6.47 8.54
N ARG A 159 5.25 -6.62 9.69
CA ARG A 159 5.86 -6.27 11.00
C ARG A 159 7.00 -7.19 11.42
N ARG A 160 7.05 -8.42 10.89
CA ARG A 160 8.15 -9.35 11.15
C ARG A 160 9.39 -9.01 10.32
N THR A 161 9.18 -8.53 9.09
CA THR A 161 10.24 -8.20 8.13
C THR A 161 10.75 -6.77 8.27
N HIS A 162 9.91 -5.85 8.77
CA HIS A 162 10.26 -4.46 8.99
C HIS A 162 9.95 -4.03 10.43
N GLN A 163 10.93 -3.42 11.09
CA GLN A 163 10.84 -3.02 12.51
C GLN A 163 9.67 -2.07 12.80
N ASP A 164 9.35 -1.16 11.86
CA ASP A 164 8.22 -0.25 11.96
C ASP A 164 7.66 0.16 10.59
N ARG A 165 6.53 0.87 10.62
CA ARG A 165 5.81 1.31 9.41
C ARG A 165 6.55 2.37 8.61
N VAL A 166 7.43 3.14 9.25
CA VAL A 166 8.27 4.11 8.53
C VAL A 166 9.29 3.35 7.69
N ASN A 167 9.92 2.31 8.25
CA ASN A 167 10.82 1.44 7.50
C ASN A 167 10.12 0.74 6.34
N LEU A 168 8.88 0.27 6.54
CA LEU A 168 8.07 -0.28 5.44
C LEU A 168 7.78 0.77 4.36
N ALA A 169 7.39 1.99 4.74
CA ALA A 169 7.12 3.07 3.78
C ALA A 169 8.36 3.38 2.91
N LEU A 170 9.54 3.53 3.55
CA LEU A 170 10.79 3.78 2.84
C LEU A 170 11.18 2.59 1.95
N PHE A 171 11.08 1.37 2.47
CA PHE A 171 11.36 0.15 1.73
C PHE A 171 10.47 0.01 0.49
N SER A 172 9.16 0.20 0.63
CA SER A 172 8.21 0.14 -0.49
C SER A 172 8.52 1.20 -1.55
N THR A 173 8.94 2.41 -1.15
CA THR A 173 9.34 3.45 -2.12
C THR A 173 10.64 3.11 -2.84
N ILE A 174 11.64 2.56 -2.13
CA ILE A 174 12.89 2.05 -2.75
C ILE A 174 12.54 0.93 -3.74
N LEU A 175 11.71 -0.03 -3.33
CA LEU A 175 11.33 -1.17 -4.15
C LEU A 175 10.54 -0.75 -5.40
N CYS A 176 9.63 0.22 -5.26
CA CYS A 176 8.88 0.84 -6.34
C CYS A 176 9.83 1.48 -7.38
N ALA A 177 10.80 2.27 -6.92
CA ALA A 177 11.81 2.88 -7.80
C ALA A 177 12.66 1.83 -8.51
N ASN A 178 13.21 0.87 -7.75
CA ASN A 178 14.06 -0.19 -8.27
C ASN A 178 13.42 -0.97 -9.40
N ASN A 179 12.12 -1.23 -9.32
CA ASN A 179 11.43 -2.05 -10.30
C ASN A 179 10.64 -1.24 -11.34
N ARG A 180 10.85 0.09 -11.45
CA ARG A 180 10.06 0.95 -12.33
C ARG A 180 10.06 0.50 -13.79
N ALA A 181 11.21 0.08 -14.32
CA ALA A 181 11.32 -0.40 -15.70
C ALA A 181 10.51 -1.70 -15.92
N ILE A 182 10.55 -2.62 -14.94
CA ILE A 182 9.81 -3.88 -14.98
C ILE A 182 8.30 -3.63 -14.88
N SER A 183 7.87 -2.76 -13.96
CA SER A 183 6.45 -2.42 -13.77
C SER A 183 5.84 -1.65 -14.94
N ALA A 184 6.66 -0.98 -15.76
CA ALA A 184 6.19 -0.25 -16.93
C ALA A 184 6.01 -1.13 -18.17
N ASP A 185 6.63 -2.31 -18.22
CA ASP A 185 6.59 -3.24 -19.35
C ASP A 185 5.80 -4.51 -18.98
N PRO A 186 4.63 -4.76 -19.60
CA PRO A 186 3.83 -5.96 -19.39
C PRO A 186 4.59 -7.29 -19.54
N HIS A 187 5.51 -7.38 -20.50
CA HIS A 187 6.29 -8.58 -20.76
C HIS A 187 7.32 -8.82 -19.66
N LEU A 188 8.06 -7.77 -19.25
CA LEU A 188 9.00 -7.87 -18.13
C LEU A 188 8.28 -8.17 -16.81
N SER A 189 7.13 -7.54 -16.58
CA SER A 189 6.32 -7.77 -15.37
C SER A 189 5.93 -9.24 -15.23
N ARG A 190 5.47 -9.87 -16.33
CA ARG A 190 5.15 -11.31 -16.38
C ARG A 190 6.39 -12.19 -16.24
N ARG A 191 7.45 -11.90 -16.99
CA ARG A 191 8.70 -12.68 -16.98
C ARG A 191 9.34 -12.75 -15.59
N HIS A 192 9.23 -11.67 -14.82
CA HIS A 192 9.80 -11.56 -13.47
C HIS A 192 8.72 -11.53 -12.39
N ALA A 193 7.61 -12.25 -12.57
CA ALA A 193 6.50 -12.28 -11.61
C ALA A 193 6.80 -13.15 -10.36
N THR A 194 7.56 -14.22 -10.52
CA THR A 194 7.91 -15.20 -9.47
C THR A 194 9.30 -14.91 -8.88
N ILE A 195 9.75 -15.73 -7.91
CA ILE A 195 11.05 -15.52 -7.23
C ILE A 195 12.23 -15.67 -8.21
N ALA A 196 12.15 -16.65 -9.12
CA ALA A 196 13.22 -16.97 -10.05
C ALA A 196 12.70 -17.02 -11.51
N PRO A 197 13.52 -16.60 -12.50
CA PRO A 197 14.85 -16.01 -12.34
C PRO A 197 14.79 -14.54 -11.86
N PRO A 198 15.80 -14.06 -11.10
CA PRO A 198 15.85 -12.67 -10.68
C PRO A 198 15.98 -11.73 -11.89
N PRO A 199 15.48 -10.48 -11.80
CA PRO A 199 15.68 -9.50 -12.86
C PRO A 199 17.17 -9.19 -13.07
N PRO A 200 17.63 -8.98 -14.32
CA PRO A 200 18.96 -8.46 -14.58
C PRO A 200 19.19 -7.10 -13.90
N ASP A 201 20.41 -6.88 -13.40
CA ASP A 201 20.78 -5.63 -12.70
C ASP A 201 20.54 -4.37 -13.55
N LEU A 202 20.68 -4.46 -14.87
CA LEU A 202 20.41 -3.37 -15.82
C LEU A 202 18.95 -2.86 -15.78
N LEU A 203 18.01 -3.67 -15.30
CA LEU A 203 16.60 -3.29 -15.14
C LEU A 203 16.32 -2.61 -13.79
N ILE A 204 17.25 -2.72 -12.84
CA ILE A 204 17.08 -2.20 -11.48
C ILE A 204 17.53 -0.74 -11.43
N ARG A 205 16.61 0.17 -11.08
CA ARG A 205 16.91 1.60 -10.98
C ARG A 205 17.20 2.03 -9.53
N PRO A 206 18.45 2.38 -9.17
CA PRO A 206 18.77 2.81 -7.81
C PRO A 206 18.04 4.09 -7.42
N LEU A 207 17.60 4.20 -6.16
CA LEU A 207 16.90 5.39 -5.64
C LEU A 207 17.82 6.23 -4.75
N ARG A 208 17.98 7.51 -5.04
CA ARG A 208 18.74 8.42 -4.16
C ARG A 208 17.96 8.67 -2.86
N ALA A 209 18.63 8.58 -1.71
CA ALA A 209 18.00 8.77 -0.40
C ALA A 209 17.28 10.12 -0.23
N ARG A 210 17.74 11.19 -0.90
CA ARG A 210 17.07 12.51 -0.88
C ARG A 210 15.63 12.46 -1.43
N VAL A 211 15.39 11.60 -2.43
CA VAL A 211 14.09 11.46 -3.09
C VAL A 211 13.05 10.93 -2.11
N LEU A 212 13.45 10.07 -1.16
CA LEU A 212 12.56 9.59 -0.10
C LEU A 212 12.03 10.74 0.77
N SER A 213 12.89 11.68 1.14
CA SER A 213 12.50 12.85 1.95
C SER A 213 11.56 13.76 1.18
N GLU A 214 11.89 14.04 -0.08
CA GLU A 214 11.11 14.91 -0.97
C GLU A 214 9.72 14.32 -1.27
N ARG A 215 9.65 13.03 -1.63
CA ARG A 215 8.42 12.38 -2.09
C ARG A 215 7.48 11.95 -0.97
N LEU A 216 8.01 11.67 0.21
CA LEU A 216 7.19 11.28 1.37
C LEU A 216 6.99 12.42 2.37
N ALA A 217 7.44 13.64 2.05
CA ALA A 217 7.43 14.80 2.94
C ALA A 217 8.02 14.52 4.33
N MET A 218 9.02 13.63 4.41
CA MET A 218 9.64 13.22 5.66
C MET A 218 10.90 14.04 5.95
N PRO A 219 11.22 14.35 7.22
CA PRO A 219 12.47 15.02 7.56
C PRO A 219 13.70 14.22 7.12
N LYS A 220 14.69 14.90 6.52
CA LYS A 220 15.95 14.27 6.05
C LYS A 220 16.66 13.47 7.15
N ALA A 221 16.67 13.98 8.38
CA ALA A 221 17.28 13.29 9.52
C ALA A 221 16.57 11.96 9.86
N THR A 222 15.23 11.94 9.75
CA THR A 222 14.43 10.71 9.92
C THR A 222 14.77 9.73 8.81
N VAL A 223 14.72 10.16 7.54
CA VAL A 223 15.05 9.31 6.39
C VAL A 223 16.44 8.71 6.52
N ARG A 224 17.47 9.53 6.81
CA ARG A 224 18.85 9.07 6.98
C ARG A 224 18.95 7.96 8.04
N ARG A 225 18.44 8.20 9.25
CA ARG A 225 18.47 7.23 10.35
C ARG A 225 17.78 5.92 9.98
N ARG A 226 16.67 5.98 9.25
CA ARG A 226 15.92 4.78 8.83
C ARG A 226 16.59 4.04 7.67
N VAL A 227 17.20 4.76 6.74
CA VAL A 227 18.00 4.16 5.66
C VAL A 227 19.21 3.41 6.25
N GLU A 228 19.89 3.95 7.26
CA GLU A 228 20.95 3.23 7.97
C GLU A 228 20.47 1.88 8.54
N GLN A 229 19.25 1.83 9.09
CA GLN A 229 18.63 0.58 9.55
C GLN A 229 18.33 -0.38 8.39
N LEU A 230 17.84 0.13 7.25
CA LEU A 230 17.54 -0.69 6.06
C LEU A 230 18.80 -1.23 5.39
N LEU A 231 19.91 -0.49 5.42
CA LEU A 231 21.21 -0.91 4.91
C LEU A 231 21.81 -2.08 5.68
N ALA A 232 21.49 -2.20 6.97
CA ALA A 232 21.84 -3.37 7.79
C ALA A 232 20.99 -4.61 7.47
N GLY A 233 20.00 -4.51 6.59
CA GLY A 233 19.04 -5.57 6.29
C GLY A 233 18.78 -5.72 4.79
N PRO A 234 17.58 -5.38 4.29
CA PRO A 234 17.15 -5.72 2.94
C PRO A 234 17.66 -4.78 1.83
N VAL A 235 18.36 -3.69 2.18
CA VAL A 235 18.80 -2.67 1.20
C VAL A 235 20.33 -2.67 1.10
N ARG A 236 20.84 -2.37 -0.10
CA ARG A 236 22.26 -2.15 -0.39
C ARG A 236 22.46 -0.77 -1.01
N GLN A 237 23.63 -0.20 -0.76
CA GLN A 237 24.11 0.97 -1.48
C GLN A 237 24.81 0.49 -2.76
N ARG A 238 24.41 1.06 -3.90
CA ARG A 238 25.10 0.91 -5.20
C ARG A 238 25.40 2.28 -5.78
N ASP A 239 26.13 2.29 -6.89
CA ASP A 239 26.29 3.49 -7.71
C ASP A 239 24.92 4.02 -8.13
N GLY A 240 24.67 5.31 -7.87
CA GLY A 240 23.40 5.94 -8.16
C GLY A 240 22.34 5.88 -7.05
N GLY A 241 22.46 5.01 -6.04
CA GLY A 241 21.53 5.02 -4.90
C GLY A 241 21.27 3.69 -4.21
N LEU A 242 20.12 3.61 -3.55
CA LEU A 242 19.63 2.49 -2.76
C LEU A 242 18.94 1.47 -3.65
N VAL A 243 19.26 0.19 -3.43
CA VAL A 243 18.59 -0.95 -4.07
C VAL A 243 18.17 -1.99 -3.05
N VAL A 244 17.04 -2.65 -3.25
CA VAL A 244 16.67 -3.86 -2.50
C VAL A 244 17.58 -5.01 -2.95
N ASP A 245 18.16 -5.72 -1.99
CA ASP A 245 18.97 -6.91 -2.24
C ASP A 245 18.09 -8.04 -2.77
N ASP A 246 18.52 -8.72 -3.84
CA ASP A 246 17.77 -9.84 -4.40
C ASP A 246 17.69 -11.01 -3.41
N ALA A 247 18.73 -11.20 -2.59
CA ALA A 247 18.76 -12.24 -1.55
C ALA A 247 17.62 -12.09 -0.51
N TRP A 248 17.06 -10.88 -0.36
CA TRP A 248 15.90 -10.64 0.50
C TRP A 248 14.68 -11.48 0.09
N TYR A 249 14.41 -11.60 -1.22
CA TYR A 249 13.27 -12.34 -1.76
C TYR A 249 13.29 -13.84 -1.44
N SER A 250 14.50 -14.38 -1.29
CA SER A 250 14.72 -15.81 -1.02
C SER A 250 14.74 -16.13 0.49
N SER A 251 14.64 -15.13 1.37
CA SER A 251 14.66 -15.36 2.81
C SER A 251 13.37 -16.04 3.31
N PRO A 252 13.45 -16.99 4.26
CA PRO A 252 12.28 -17.70 4.77
C PRO A 252 11.19 -16.79 5.33
N ASP A 253 11.58 -15.75 6.07
CA ASP A 253 10.65 -14.78 6.67
C ASP A 253 9.89 -13.99 5.60
N VAL A 254 10.56 -13.57 4.52
CA VAL A 254 9.92 -12.84 3.41
C VAL A 254 8.96 -13.73 2.64
N ILE A 255 9.31 -15.00 2.42
CA ILE A 255 8.42 -15.97 1.79
C ILE A 255 7.18 -16.19 2.67
N ALA A 256 7.34 -16.34 3.99
CA ALA A 256 6.23 -16.50 4.92
C ALA A 256 5.33 -15.26 4.97
N THR A 257 5.90 -14.05 5.07
CA THR A 257 5.17 -12.78 5.01
C THR A 257 4.44 -12.60 3.68
N SER A 258 5.06 -12.99 2.56
CA SER A 258 4.44 -12.92 1.24
C SER A 258 3.25 -13.88 1.10
N ARG A 259 3.36 -15.11 1.63
CA ARG A 259 2.23 -16.06 1.68
C ARG A 259 1.07 -15.53 2.52
N SER A 260 1.37 -14.93 3.68
CA SER A 260 0.34 -14.30 4.52
C SER A 260 -0.33 -13.12 3.81
N THR A 261 0.46 -12.27 3.16
CA THR A 261 -0.03 -11.12 2.39
C THR A 261 -0.90 -11.57 1.23
N TRP A 262 -0.51 -12.63 0.51
CA TRP A 262 -1.30 -13.24 -0.55
C TRP A 262 -2.64 -13.80 -0.04
N GLY A 263 -2.63 -14.52 1.09
CA GLY A 263 -3.86 -15.01 1.71
C GLY A 263 -4.81 -13.87 2.12
N ASN A 264 -4.27 -12.82 2.73
CA ASN A 264 -5.02 -11.61 3.07
C ASN A 264 -5.59 -10.93 1.83
N MET A 265 -4.78 -10.77 0.78
CA MET A 265 -5.19 -10.17 -0.48
C MET A 265 -6.33 -10.97 -1.12
N ARG A 266 -6.20 -12.30 -1.25
CA ARG A 266 -7.27 -13.16 -1.76
C ARG A 266 -8.57 -12.97 -0.99
N ARG A 267 -8.50 -12.99 0.35
CA ARG A 267 -9.66 -12.78 1.23
C ARG A 267 -10.29 -11.40 1.02
N LEU A 268 -9.48 -10.35 0.89
CA LEU A 268 -9.93 -8.97 0.73
C LEU A 268 -10.48 -8.66 -0.68
N LEU A 269 -10.01 -9.37 -1.71
CA LEU A 269 -10.53 -9.21 -3.07
C LEU A 269 -11.83 -9.99 -3.32
N THR A 270 -12.11 -11.06 -2.55
CA THR A 270 -13.36 -11.83 -2.71
C THR A 270 -14.63 -10.97 -2.62
N PRO A 271 -14.78 -10.04 -1.65
CA PRO A 271 -15.90 -9.12 -1.64
C PRO A 271 -16.02 -8.25 -2.90
N LEU A 272 -14.92 -7.85 -3.56
CA LEU A 272 -15.03 -7.06 -4.78
C LEU A 272 -15.70 -7.83 -5.91
N ALA A 273 -15.47 -9.13 -6.00
CA ALA A 273 -16.13 -9.98 -6.97
C ALA A 273 -17.65 -9.98 -6.75
N THR A 274 -18.11 -10.08 -5.50
CA THR A 274 -19.54 -10.03 -5.18
C THR A 274 -20.16 -8.66 -5.44
N HIS A 275 -19.36 -7.59 -5.39
CA HIS A 275 -19.75 -6.22 -5.74
C HIS A 275 -19.65 -5.90 -7.24
N GLY A 276 -19.38 -6.88 -8.10
CA GLY A 276 -19.41 -6.67 -9.56
C GLY A 276 -18.09 -6.25 -10.18
N PHE A 277 -16.97 -6.23 -9.44
CA PHE A 277 -15.69 -5.77 -9.97
C PHE A 277 -15.29 -6.55 -11.25
N PRO A 278 -14.94 -5.86 -12.35
CA PRO A 278 -14.67 -6.51 -13.63
C PRO A 278 -13.24 -7.09 -13.67
N PHE A 279 -12.97 -8.17 -12.95
CA PHE A 279 -11.63 -8.80 -12.94
C PHE A 279 -11.12 -9.22 -14.32
N HIS A 280 -12.02 -9.42 -15.29
CA HIS A 280 -11.65 -9.77 -16.66
C HIS A 280 -11.14 -8.57 -17.49
N ASP A 281 -11.52 -7.36 -17.09
CA ASP A 281 -11.09 -6.10 -17.69
C ASP A 281 -11.05 -5.03 -16.59
N PRO A 282 -10.05 -5.10 -15.67
CA PRO A 282 -10.01 -4.23 -14.49
C PRO A 282 -9.96 -2.75 -14.86
N GLU A 283 -9.44 -2.40 -16.04
CA GLU A 283 -9.30 -1.00 -16.46
C GLU A 283 -10.66 -0.29 -16.60
N ARG A 284 -11.76 -1.03 -16.84
CA ARG A 284 -13.11 -0.46 -16.83
C ARG A 284 -13.55 0.06 -15.46
N ALA A 285 -12.89 -0.38 -14.39
CA ALA A 285 -13.25 0.02 -13.04
C ALA A 285 -12.70 1.40 -12.65
N TYR A 286 -11.72 1.96 -13.36
CA TYR A 286 -11.13 3.26 -13.00
C TYR A 286 -12.18 4.35 -12.84
N ARG A 287 -12.07 5.13 -11.76
CA ARG A 287 -12.97 6.26 -11.47
C ARG A 287 -12.53 7.54 -12.17
N VAL A 288 -11.24 7.87 -12.05
CA VAL A 288 -10.60 9.03 -12.68
C VAL A 288 -9.73 8.56 -13.83
N GLY A 289 -8.95 7.51 -13.62
CA GLY A 289 -8.09 6.91 -14.63
C GLY A 289 -6.92 6.17 -14.00
N ARG A 290 -6.09 5.53 -14.84
CA ARG A 290 -4.88 4.84 -14.38
C ARG A 290 -3.94 5.86 -13.71
N PRO A 291 -3.64 5.74 -12.40
CA PRO A 291 -2.76 6.70 -11.73
C PRO A 291 -1.39 6.71 -12.39
N ALA A 292 -0.84 7.90 -12.62
CA ALA A 292 0.53 8.04 -13.07
C ALA A 292 1.49 7.44 -12.04
N PHE A 293 2.66 7.01 -12.48
CA PHE A 293 3.70 6.62 -11.55
C PHE A 293 4.18 7.84 -10.72
N VAL A 294 4.46 7.63 -9.43
CA VAL A 294 5.16 8.66 -8.63
C VAL A 294 6.50 8.97 -9.30
N PRO A 295 6.86 10.24 -9.53
CA PRO A 295 8.19 10.60 -10.02
C PRO A 295 9.23 10.29 -8.94
N LEU A 296 10.20 9.41 -9.24
CA LEU A 296 11.20 8.89 -8.30
C LEU A 296 12.64 9.04 -8.82
N ASP A 297 12.83 9.94 -9.78
CA ASP A 297 14.09 10.32 -10.41
C ASP A 297 14.87 11.42 -9.66
#